data_AF-A0A7V3X4B2-F1
#
_entry.id   AF-A0A7V3X4B2-F1
#
_cell.length_a   1.000
_cell.length_b   1.000
_cell.length_c   1.000
_cell.angle_alpha   90.00
_cell.angle_beta   90.00
_cell.angle_gamma   90.00
#
_symmetry.space_group_name_H-M   'P 1'
#
loop_
_entity.id
_entity.type
_entity.pdbx_description
1 polymer ?
#
loop_
_entity_poly.entity_id
_entity_poly.type
_entity_poly.pdbx_seq_one_letter_code
_entity_poly.pdbx_strand_id
1 'polypeptide(L)'
;MGESTDKKYEEHLETVKIGLLSLKAAGADGFEGLLRVVLTNLTGIPFRLAASGLQGGIDGDAAMPSDPVCFEAKRYSGKINRNEVLPKIADLSRKSTAADRLWVLGATNEINTQLAQALREDGDKHAISTLVLDWTASPLPLLAVAVVAGGDAARRFIIDNYDEKTEQEKPSEEDLRTAFSSILGHPEFEGLLQRLKSNLDISKLSFKRAVDQNSSWRKQT
;
A
#
# COMPACT_ATOMS: atom_id res chain seq x y z
N MET A 1 -0.97 0.75 33.17
CA MET A 1 -1.94 -0.06 32.40
C MET A 1 -1.77 0.09 30.88
N GLY A 2 -1.29 1.22 30.35
CA GLY A 2 -1.04 1.40 28.90
C GLY A 2 0.10 0.54 28.32
N GLU A 3 1.19 0.36 29.05
CA GLU A 3 2.39 -0.37 28.58
C GLU A 3 2.13 -1.86 28.24
N SER A 4 1.15 -2.49 28.89
CA SER A 4 0.75 -3.89 28.59
C SER A 4 -0.15 -4.00 27.36
N THR A 5 -0.88 -2.95 27.02
CA THR A 5 -1.79 -2.92 25.87
C THR A 5 -1.02 -2.59 24.59
N ASP A 6 -0.09 -1.64 24.66
CA ASP A 6 0.78 -1.28 23.54
C ASP A 6 1.66 -2.45 23.11
N LYS A 7 2.29 -3.14 24.07
CA LYS A 7 3.07 -4.36 23.81
C LYS A 7 2.25 -5.46 23.10
N LYS A 8 0.99 -5.61 23.47
CA LYS A 8 0.08 -6.57 22.84
C LYS A 8 -0.25 -6.19 21.38
N TYR A 9 -0.36 -4.90 21.08
CA TYR A 9 -0.54 -4.45 19.69
C TYR A 9 0.71 -4.66 18.85
N GLU A 10 1.90 -4.43 19.42
CA GLU A 10 3.17 -4.71 18.74
C GLU A 10 3.30 -6.20 18.38
N GLU A 11 3.00 -7.11 19.30
CA GLU A 11 2.99 -8.56 19.06
C GLU A 11 2.01 -8.97 17.96
N HIS A 12 0.82 -8.38 17.94
CA HIS A 12 -0.18 -8.64 16.89
C HIS A 12 0.19 -8.00 15.55
N LEU A 13 0.82 -6.83 15.54
CA LEU A 13 1.38 -6.23 14.33
C LEU A 13 2.46 -7.12 13.74
N GLU A 14 3.33 -7.69 14.58
CA GLU A 14 4.36 -8.62 14.13
C GLU A 14 3.74 -9.90 13.56
N THR A 15 2.68 -10.42 14.19
CA THR A 15 1.92 -11.57 13.66
C THR A 15 1.39 -11.29 12.24
N VAL A 16 0.81 -10.11 12.01
CA VAL A 16 0.39 -9.71 10.65
C VAL A 16 1.58 -9.59 9.73
N LYS A 17 2.67 -8.97 10.17
CA LYS A 17 3.89 -8.77 9.38
C LYS A 17 4.50 -10.10 8.92
N ILE A 18 4.63 -11.07 9.82
CA ILE A 18 5.11 -12.43 9.51
C ILE A 18 4.20 -13.07 8.46
N GLY A 19 2.88 -12.94 8.59
CA GLY A 19 1.94 -13.41 7.58
C GLY A 19 2.20 -12.79 6.20
N LEU A 20 2.43 -11.48 6.13
CA LEU A 20 2.79 -10.80 4.87
C LEU A 20 4.12 -11.29 4.28
N LEU A 21 5.12 -11.48 5.15
CA LEU A 21 6.43 -11.99 4.76
C LEU A 21 6.39 -13.47 4.38
N SER A 22 5.38 -14.22 4.79
CA SER A 22 5.22 -15.63 4.42
C SER A 22 4.73 -15.87 2.99
N LEU A 23 4.29 -14.80 2.30
CA LEU A 23 3.85 -14.84 0.92
C LEU A 23 5.03 -14.75 -0.05
N LYS A 24 4.83 -15.25 -1.27
CA LYS A 24 5.70 -14.90 -2.42
C LYS A 24 5.73 -13.38 -2.60
N ALA A 25 6.83 -12.85 -3.13
CA ALA A 25 6.92 -11.41 -3.40
C ALA A 25 5.95 -10.95 -4.52
N ALA A 26 5.81 -11.76 -5.56
CA ALA A 26 5.10 -11.40 -6.79
C ALA A 26 4.06 -12.45 -7.18
N GLY A 27 3.17 -12.10 -8.11
CA GLY A 27 2.17 -12.98 -8.66
C GLY A 27 0.81 -12.93 -7.96
N ALA A 28 -0.17 -13.62 -8.54
CA ALA A 28 -1.56 -13.62 -8.08
C ALA A 28 -1.77 -14.26 -6.71
N ASP A 29 -0.86 -15.15 -6.31
CA ASP A 29 -0.75 -15.83 -5.01
C ASP A 29 0.29 -15.16 -4.09
N GLY A 30 0.98 -14.10 -4.55
CA GLY A 30 1.97 -13.39 -3.76
C GLY A 30 1.45 -12.11 -3.10
N PHE A 31 2.37 -11.32 -2.56
CA PHE A 31 2.10 -10.02 -1.94
C PHE A 31 1.46 -9.02 -2.90
N GLU A 32 1.81 -9.06 -4.20
CA GLU A 32 1.10 -8.33 -5.26
C GLU A 32 -0.40 -8.70 -5.31
N GLY A 33 -0.71 -10.00 -5.27
CA GLY A 33 -2.06 -10.52 -5.23
C GLY A 33 -2.82 -10.08 -3.97
N LEU A 34 -2.16 -10.01 -2.82
CA LEU A 34 -2.74 -9.50 -1.58
C LEU A 34 -3.08 -8.01 -1.70
N LEU A 35 -2.16 -7.18 -2.19
CA LEU A 35 -2.42 -5.74 -2.39
C LEU A 35 -3.58 -5.52 -3.35
N ARG A 36 -3.67 -6.31 -4.42
CA ARG A 36 -4.83 -6.31 -5.32
C ARG A 36 -6.14 -6.55 -4.55
N VAL A 37 -6.19 -7.57 -3.69
CA VAL A 37 -7.38 -7.90 -2.88
C VAL A 37 -7.72 -6.76 -1.93
N VAL A 38 -6.73 -6.23 -1.21
CA VAL A 38 -6.90 -5.17 -0.22
C VAL A 38 -7.38 -3.87 -0.88
N LEU A 39 -6.72 -3.42 -1.95
CA LEU A 39 -7.11 -2.21 -2.67
C LEU A 39 -8.49 -2.36 -3.32
N THR A 40 -8.82 -3.53 -3.86
CA THR A 40 -10.17 -3.81 -4.39
C THR A 40 -11.21 -3.65 -3.29
N ASN A 41 -10.98 -4.21 -2.10
CA ASN A 41 -11.93 -4.09 -0.99
C ASN A 41 -12.06 -2.65 -0.46
N LEU A 42 -10.96 -1.90 -0.42
CA LEU A 42 -10.96 -0.52 0.09
C LEU A 42 -11.60 0.48 -0.87
N THR A 43 -11.45 0.27 -2.18
CA THR A 43 -11.86 1.22 -3.21
C THR A 43 -13.12 0.81 -3.97
N GLY A 44 -13.46 -0.48 -3.97
CA GLY A 44 -14.47 -1.06 -4.86
C GLY A 44 -14.01 -1.20 -6.32
N ILE A 45 -12.77 -0.81 -6.64
CA ILE A 45 -12.22 -0.87 -7.99
C ILE A 45 -11.58 -2.24 -8.21
N PRO A 46 -11.94 -2.98 -9.27
CA PRO A 46 -11.24 -4.22 -9.62
C PRO A 46 -9.85 -3.91 -10.20
N PHE A 47 -8.83 -4.67 -9.78
CA PHE A 47 -7.45 -4.52 -10.26
C PHE A 47 -6.94 -5.76 -11.01
N ARG A 48 -6.04 -5.56 -11.97
CA ARG A 48 -5.28 -6.61 -12.67
C ARG A 48 -3.80 -6.52 -12.30
N LEU A 49 -3.12 -7.66 -12.26
CA LEU A 49 -1.67 -7.70 -12.09
C LEU A 49 -0.97 -7.52 -13.44
N ALA A 50 0.19 -6.86 -13.40
CA ALA A 50 1.04 -6.74 -14.56
C ALA A 50 1.70 -8.10 -14.87
N ALA A 51 1.85 -8.42 -16.17
CA ALA A 51 2.60 -9.59 -16.58
C ALA A 51 4.10 -9.39 -16.29
N SER A 52 4.77 -10.46 -15.84
CA SER A 52 6.22 -10.47 -15.66
C SER A 52 6.95 -10.04 -16.95
N GLY A 53 7.94 -9.17 -16.83
CA GLY A 53 8.72 -8.63 -17.96
C GLY A 53 8.10 -7.46 -18.73
N LEU A 54 6.83 -7.12 -18.47
CA LEU A 54 6.13 -5.96 -19.07
C LEU A 54 5.81 -4.86 -18.06
N GLN A 55 6.40 -4.93 -16.88
CA GLN A 55 6.17 -4.08 -15.71
C GLN A 55 6.68 -2.66 -15.96
N GLY A 56 5.86 -1.83 -16.62
CA GLY A 56 6.15 -0.45 -16.95
C GLY A 56 6.08 0.52 -15.79
N GLY A 57 6.69 0.17 -14.66
CA GLY A 57 6.63 0.98 -13.44
C GLY A 57 5.50 0.62 -12.47
N ILE A 58 4.78 -0.48 -12.71
CA ILE A 58 3.67 -0.95 -11.87
C ILE A 58 3.64 -2.49 -11.80
N ASP A 59 3.19 -3.00 -10.66
CA ASP A 59 2.92 -4.42 -10.42
C ASP A 59 1.42 -4.74 -10.57
N GLY A 60 0.55 -3.73 -10.49
CA GLY A 60 -0.86 -3.84 -10.83
C GLY A 60 -1.53 -2.52 -11.19
N ASP A 61 -2.63 -2.62 -11.93
CA ASP A 61 -3.41 -1.48 -12.43
C ASP A 61 -4.91 -1.74 -12.27
N ALA A 62 -5.71 -0.69 -12.19
CA ALA A 62 -7.15 -0.82 -12.25
C ALA A 62 -7.58 -1.51 -13.56
N ALA A 63 -8.63 -2.31 -13.49
CA ALA A 63 -9.12 -3.07 -14.63
C ALA A 63 -9.84 -2.19 -15.66
N MET A 64 -10.37 -1.04 -15.23
CA MET A 64 -11.02 -0.07 -16.11
C MET A 64 -10.08 1.12 -16.31
N PRO A 65 -9.79 1.55 -17.54
CA PRO A 65 -8.90 2.69 -17.80
C PRO A 65 -9.37 4.02 -17.19
N SER A 66 -10.66 4.14 -16.88
CA SER A 66 -11.27 5.30 -16.24
C SER A 66 -10.92 5.41 -14.75
N ASP A 67 -10.44 4.34 -14.13
CA ASP A 67 -10.04 4.32 -12.73
C ASP A 67 -8.53 4.60 -12.64
N PRO A 68 -8.12 5.78 -12.14
CA PRO A 68 -6.74 6.22 -12.23
C PRO A 68 -5.88 5.71 -11.06
N VAL A 69 -6.10 4.49 -10.54
CA VAL A 69 -5.27 3.89 -9.47
C VAL A 69 -4.41 2.77 -10.02
N CYS A 70 -3.13 2.79 -9.68
CA CYS A 70 -2.21 1.68 -9.88
C CYS A 70 -1.33 1.49 -8.65
N PHE A 71 -0.62 0.37 -8.58
CA PHE A 71 0.22 0.06 -7.43
C PHE A 71 1.52 -0.66 -7.79
N GLU A 72 2.49 -0.52 -6.89
CA GLU A 72 3.75 -1.27 -6.85
C GLU A 72 3.83 -1.98 -5.49
N ALA A 73 4.26 -3.24 -5.51
CA ALA A 73 4.38 -4.09 -4.34
C ALA A 73 5.86 -4.36 -4.03
N LYS A 74 6.25 -4.17 -2.76
CA LYS A 74 7.64 -4.31 -2.31
C LYS A 74 7.67 -5.10 -1.00
N ARG A 75 7.71 -6.43 -1.13
CA ARG A 75 7.89 -7.36 0.00
C ARG A 75 9.38 -7.51 0.31
N TYR A 76 9.84 -6.89 1.39
CA TYR A 76 11.21 -7.00 1.88
C TYR A 76 11.23 -7.37 3.36
N SER A 77 12.25 -8.13 3.75
CA SER A 77 12.68 -8.25 5.15
C SER A 77 13.77 -7.22 5.53
N GLY A 78 14.34 -6.52 4.55
CA GLY A 78 15.39 -5.49 4.74
C GLY A 78 15.12 -4.14 4.05
N LYS A 79 16.08 -3.21 4.09
CA LYS A 79 15.87 -1.84 3.58
C LYS A 79 15.53 -1.83 2.08
N ILE A 80 14.53 -1.03 1.71
CA ILE A 80 14.18 -0.77 0.30
C ILE A 80 15.23 0.16 -0.32
N ASN A 81 15.77 -0.25 -1.47
CA ASN A 81 16.68 0.59 -2.23
C ASN A 81 15.89 1.64 -3.03
N ARG A 82 16.24 2.92 -2.86
CA ARG A 82 15.67 4.04 -3.62
C ARG A 82 15.67 3.80 -5.13
N ASN A 83 16.70 3.13 -5.64
CA ASN A 83 16.86 2.84 -7.06
C ASN A 83 15.89 1.77 -7.60
N GLU A 84 15.17 1.06 -6.73
CA GLU A 84 14.17 0.07 -7.14
C GLU A 84 12.78 0.68 -7.29
N VAL A 85 12.54 1.83 -6.67
CA VAL A 85 11.19 2.43 -6.57
C VAL A 85 11.08 3.73 -7.35
N LEU A 86 12.04 4.66 -7.25
CA LEU A 86 11.92 5.95 -7.96
C LEU A 86 11.83 5.82 -9.48
N PRO A 87 12.62 4.95 -10.16
CA PRO A 87 12.52 4.82 -11.61
C PRO A 87 11.12 4.39 -12.07
N LYS A 88 10.34 3.74 -11.21
CA LYS A 88 8.99 3.24 -11.52
C LYS A 88 8.01 4.37 -11.81
N ILE A 89 8.10 5.49 -11.09
CA ILE A 89 7.26 6.68 -11.35
C ILE A 89 7.60 7.27 -12.72
N ALA A 90 8.89 7.39 -13.03
CA ALA A 90 9.35 7.87 -14.33
C ALA A 90 9.02 6.91 -15.48
N ASP A 91 9.04 5.59 -15.26
CA ASP A 91 8.60 4.59 -16.24
C ASP A 91 7.09 4.70 -16.51
N LEU A 92 6.30 4.86 -15.45
CA LEU A 92 4.85 5.04 -15.55
C LEU A 92 4.51 6.31 -16.33
N SER A 93 5.18 7.43 -16.06
CA SER A 93 4.94 8.71 -16.75
C SER A 93 5.27 8.66 -18.24
N ARG A 94 6.25 7.85 -18.65
CA ARG A 94 6.59 7.65 -20.07
C ARG A 94 5.55 6.83 -20.83
N LYS A 95 4.86 5.91 -20.15
CA LYS A 95 3.93 4.96 -20.77
C LYS A 95 2.47 5.40 -20.68
N SER A 96 2.12 6.23 -19.70
CA SER A 96 0.76 6.66 -19.46
C SER A 96 0.54 8.10 -19.92
N THR A 97 -0.50 8.33 -20.71
CA THR A 97 -0.97 9.67 -21.10
C THR A 97 -1.93 10.27 -20.07
N ALA A 98 -2.29 9.53 -19.02
CA ALA A 98 -3.27 9.96 -18.04
C ALA A 98 -2.60 10.78 -16.93
N ALA A 99 -2.78 12.10 -17.02
CA ALA A 99 -2.62 13.00 -15.88
C ALA A 99 -3.56 12.57 -14.74
N ASP A 100 -3.18 12.88 -13.50
CA ASP A 100 -3.99 12.68 -12.28
C ASP A 100 -4.19 11.22 -11.83
N ARG A 101 -3.18 10.38 -12.08
CA ARG A 101 -3.13 9.02 -11.50
C ARG A 101 -2.70 9.02 -10.05
N LEU A 102 -3.24 8.09 -9.27
CA LEU A 102 -2.74 7.68 -7.97
C LEU A 102 -1.87 6.42 -8.15
N TRP A 103 -0.62 6.53 -7.74
CA TRP A 103 0.32 5.43 -7.65
C TRP A 103 0.55 5.06 -6.18
N VAL A 104 0.21 3.82 -5.82
CA VAL A 104 0.29 3.31 -4.45
C VAL A 104 1.52 2.41 -4.29
N LEU A 105 2.38 2.70 -3.31
CA LEU A 105 3.45 1.79 -2.90
C LEU A 105 3.01 0.99 -1.69
N GLY A 106 2.87 -0.33 -1.82
CA GLY A 106 2.74 -1.22 -0.67
C GLY A 106 4.10 -1.83 -0.29
N ALA A 107 4.56 -1.58 0.94
CA ALA A 107 5.88 -2.01 1.41
C ALA A 107 5.81 -2.66 2.80
N THR A 108 6.37 -3.85 2.97
CA THR A 108 6.41 -4.55 4.28
C THR A 108 7.42 -3.96 5.27
N ASN A 109 8.17 -2.92 4.88
CA ASN A 109 9.14 -2.22 5.71
C ASN A 109 8.87 -0.72 5.74
N GLU A 110 9.46 -0.06 6.72
CA GLU A 110 9.42 1.41 6.85
C GLU A 110 10.13 2.08 5.65
N ILE A 111 9.45 3.08 5.08
CA ILE A 111 10.02 4.00 4.09
C ILE A 111 10.47 5.26 4.82
N ASN A 112 11.78 5.51 4.83
CA ASN A 112 12.31 6.72 5.46
C ASN A 112 11.78 8.00 4.80
N THR A 113 11.83 9.11 5.56
CA THR A 113 11.30 10.41 5.14
C THR A 113 11.94 10.91 3.84
N GLN A 114 13.23 10.67 3.60
CA GLN A 114 13.90 11.12 2.37
C GLN A 114 13.40 10.39 1.12
N LEU A 115 13.10 9.10 1.23
CA LEU A 115 12.53 8.32 0.14
C LEU A 115 11.06 8.68 -0.07
N ALA A 116 10.27 8.79 0.99
CA ALA A 116 8.87 9.21 0.90
C ALA A 116 8.73 10.61 0.24
N GLN A 117 9.57 11.56 0.64
CA GLN A 117 9.60 12.90 0.05
C GLN A 117 10.01 12.86 -1.42
N ALA A 118 11.02 12.05 -1.77
CA ALA A 118 11.45 11.91 -3.16
C ALA A 118 10.39 11.29 -4.07
N LEU A 119 9.65 10.29 -3.58
CA LEU A 119 8.53 9.68 -4.32
C LEU A 119 7.47 10.73 -4.61
N ARG A 120 7.11 11.53 -3.61
CA ARG A 120 6.14 12.62 -3.76
C ARG A 120 6.61 13.67 -4.78
N GLU A 121 7.85 14.14 -4.64
CA GLU A 121 8.42 15.15 -5.56
C GLU A 121 8.50 14.65 -7.00
N ASP A 122 8.86 13.38 -7.21
CA ASP A 122 8.93 12.79 -8.55
C ASP A 122 7.53 12.56 -9.14
N GLY A 123 6.57 12.12 -8.32
CA GLY A 123 5.17 12.04 -8.71
C GLY A 123 4.62 13.40 -9.12
N ASP A 124 4.87 14.44 -8.33
CA ASP A 124 4.39 15.80 -8.61
C ASP A 124 4.93 16.37 -9.93
N LYS A 125 6.19 16.09 -10.28
CA LYS A 125 6.77 16.46 -11.58
C LYS A 125 6.05 15.83 -12.76
N HIS A 126 5.48 14.63 -12.56
CA HIS A 126 4.83 13.85 -13.61
C HIS A 126 3.30 13.88 -13.55
N ALA A 127 2.71 14.76 -12.73
CA ALA A 127 1.28 14.77 -12.46
C ALA A 127 0.73 13.39 -12.00
N ILE A 128 1.50 12.69 -11.16
CA ILE A 128 1.12 11.45 -10.47
C ILE A 128 1.05 11.73 -8.97
N SER A 129 -0.08 11.43 -8.33
CA SER A 129 -0.21 11.43 -6.88
C SER A 129 0.40 10.14 -6.33
N THR A 130 1.12 10.22 -5.21
CA THR A 130 1.71 9.04 -4.58
C THR A 130 1.12 8.77 -3.20
N LEU A 131 0.80 7.51 -2.89
CA LEU A 131 0.40 7.06 -1.56
C LEU A 131 1.31 5.92 -1.12
N VAL A 132 1.91 6.05 0.07
CA VAL A 132 2.77 5.02 0.65
C VAL A 132 2.01 4.28 1.74
N LEU A 133 1.87 2.97 1.57
CA LEU A 133 1.36 2.02 2.54
C LEU A 133 2.55 1.19 3.02
N ASP A 134 3.19 1.64 4.09
CA ASP A 134 4.42 1.02 4.58
C ASP A 134 4.30 0.54 6.03
N TRP A 135 5.43 0.08 6.57
CA TRP A 135 5.53 -0.37 7.96
C TRP A 135 6.05 0.70 8.93
N THR A 136 5.92 2.00 8.61
CA THR A 136 6.30 3.09 9.54
C THR A 136 5.48 2.98 10.83
N ALA A 137 6.16 2.96 11.98
CA ALA A 137 5.50 2.86 13.27
C ALA A 137 4.80 4.18 13.67
N SER A 138 3.71 4.04 14.43
CA SER A 138 2.92 5.08 15.11
C SER A 138 1.83 5.81 14.29
N PRO A 139 0.57 5.84 14.78
CA PRO A 139 0.04 4.97 15.84
C PRO A 139 -0.17 3.53 15.36
N LEU A 140 -0.38 3.31 14.06
CA LEU A 140 -0.36 2.00 13.40
C LEU A 140 0.25 2.16 12.00
N PRO A 141 0.98 1.15 11.48
CA PRO A 141 1.47 1.21 10.11
C PRO A 141 0.34 1.20 9.09
N LEU A 142 0.44 2.05 8.06
CA LEU A 142 -0.64 2.19 7.07
C LEU A 142 -0.87 0.93 6.24
N LEU A 143 0.17 0.13 5.99
CA LEU A 143 -0.01 -1.18 5.36
C LEU A 143 -0.81 -2.13 6.26
N ALA A 144 -0.54 -2.15 7.57
CA ALA A 144 -1.30 -2.97 8.51
C ALA A 144 -2.77 -2.55 8.55
N VAL A 145 -3.04 -1.23 8.60
CA VAL A 145 -4.42 -0.70 8.55
C VAL A 145 -5.13 -1.14 7.27
N ALA A 146 -4.47 -1.03 6.12
CA ALA A 146 -5.04 -1.44 4.84
C ALA A 146 -5.36 -2.95 4.80
N VAL A 147 -4.41 -3.79 5.19
CA VAL A 147 -4.55 -5.25 5.19
C VAL A 147 -5.67 -5.69 6.13
N VAL A 148 -5.69 -5.16 7.35
CA VAL A 148 -6.72 -5.49 8.35
C VAL A 148 -8.10 -5.01 7.91
N ALA A 149 -8.20 -3.83 7.29
CA ALA A 149 -9.45 -3.34 6.69
C ALA A 149 -9.90 -4.17 5.47
N GLY A 150 -8.98 -4.90 4.83
CA GLY A 150 -9.30 -5.92 3.84
C GLY A 150 -10.04 -7.14 4.41
N GLY A 151 -10.07 -7.28 5.74
CA GLY A 151 -10.92 -8.22 6.48
C GLY A 151 -10.65 -9.69 6.15
N ASP A 152 -11.73 -10.46 6.07
CA ASP A 152 -11.70 -11.90 5.79
C ASP A 152 -10.97 -12.27 4.51
N ALA A 153 -11.11 -11.45 3.46
CA ALA A 153 -10.47 -11.73 2.18
C ALA A 153 -8.94 -11.66 2.29
N ALA A 154 -8.41 -10.64 2.98
CA ALA A 154 -6.98 -10.51 3.22
C ALA A 154 -6.45 -11.61 4.13
N ARG A 155 -7.18 -11.93 5.21
CA ARG A 155 -6.80 -13.00 6.15
C ARG A 155 -6.73 -14.36 5.47
N ARG A 156 -7.78 -14.76 4.74
CA ARG A 156 -7.81 -16.03 3.99
C ARG A 156 -6.71 -16.07 2.94
N PHE A 157 -6.50 -14.97 2.22
CA PHE A 157 -5.42 -14.89 1.22
C PHE A 157 -4.05 -15.21 1.84
N ILE A 158 -3.74 -14.64 3.02
CA ILE A 158 -2.47 -14.90 3.72
C ILE A 158 -2.32 -16.39 4.07
N ILE A 159 -3.38 -17.01 4.61
CA ILE A 159 -3.36 -18.43 5.01
C ILE A 159 -3.25 -19.36 3.80
N ASP A 160 -4.06 -19.11 2.78
CA ASP A 160 -4.21 -19.98 1.61
C ASP A 160 -2.98 -19.95 0.69
N ASN A 161 -2.23 -18.84 0.70
CA ASN A 161 -1.08 -18.63 -0.18
C ASN A 161 0.28 -18.58 0.56
N TYR A 162 0.34 -19.15 1.78
CA TYR A 162 1.59 -19.38 2.47
C TYR A 162 2.61 -20.08 1.56
N ASP A 163 3.83 -19.55 1.48
CA ASP A 163 4.94 -20.15 0.74
C ASP A 163 6.02 -20.63 1.70
N GLU A 164 6.18 -21.95 1.77
CA GLU A 164 7.19 -22.64 2.58
C GLU A 164 8.63 -22.19 2.28
N LYS A 165 8.88 -21.59 1.12
CA LYS A 165 10.20 -21.10 0.71
C LYS A 165 10.61 -19.77 1.34
N THR A 166 9.71 -19.10 2.06
CA THR A 166 9.95 -17.76 2.62
C THR A 166 10.69 -17.77 3.96
N GLU A 167 10.99 -18.97 4.49
CA GLU A 167 11.61 -19.20 5.80
C GLU A 167 10.79 -18.62 6.98
N GLN A 168 9.58 -18.12 6.72
CA GLN A 168 8.66 -17.65 7.74
C GLN A 168 7.84 -18.82 8.29
N GLU A 169 7.50 -18.70 9.57
CA GLU A 169 6.54 -19.61 10.19
C GLU A 169 5.17 -19.50 9.49
N LYS A 170 4.51 -20.64 9.32
CA LYS A 170 3.17 -20.66 8.75
C LYS A 170 2.21 -19.95 9.71
N PRO A 171 1.53 -18.88 9.27
CA PRO A 171 0.60 -18.17 10.14
C PRO A 171 -0.56 -19.09 10.54
N SER A 172 -0.85 -19.14 11.83
CA SER A 172 -2.05 -19.77 12.37
C SER A 172 -3.28 -18.91 12.03
N GLU A 173 -4.37 -19.55 11.59
CA GLU A 173 -5.62 -18.85 11.31
C GLU A 173 -6.17 -18.16 12.57
N GLU A 174 -6.04 -18.79 13.73
CA GLU A 174 -6.50 -18.25 15.00
C GLU A 174 -5.67 -17.05 15.46
N ASP A 175 -4.34 -17.13 15.34
CA ASP A 175 -3.45 -16.04 15.74
C ASP A 175 -3.65 -14.84 14.81
N LEU A 176 -3.75 -15.07 13.50
CA LEU A 176 -3.98 -14.00 12.52
C LEU A 176 -5.36 -13.36 12.71
N ARG A 177 -6.40 -14.14 13.04
CA ARG A 177 -7.74 -13.61 13.37
C ARG A 177 -7.70 -12.76 14.65
N THR A 178 -6.97 -13.22 15.66
CA THR A 178 -6.80 -12.49 16.93
C THR A 178 -6.05 -11.19 16.69
N ALA A 179 -4.98 -11.22 15.91
CA ALA A 179 -4.20 -10.06 15.53
C ALA A 179 -5.03 -9.02 14.77
N PHE A 180 -5.80 -9.46 13.74
CA PHE A 180 -6.71 -8.57 13.00
C PHE A 180 -7.74 -7.93 13.94
N SER A 181 -8.37 -8.72 14.81
CA SER A 181 -9.38 -8.23 15.75
C SER A 181 -8.79 -7.21 16.74
N SER A 182 -7.56 -7.47 17.20
CA SER A 182 -6.85 -6.52 18.06
C SER A 182 -6.58 -5.21 17.33
N ILE A 183 -6.01 -5.25 16.12
CA ILE A 183 -5.69 -4.04 15.36
C ILE A 183 -6.96 -3.25 15.00
N LEU A 184 -8.05 -3.93 14.64
CA LEU A 184 -9.37 -3.30 14.44
C LEU A 184 -9.87 -2.56 15.68
N GLY A 185 -9.61 -3.11 16.87
CA GLY A 185 -10.01 -2.52 18.16
C GLY A 185 -9.10 -1.37 18.63
N HIS A 186 -8.03 -1.04 17.91
CA HIS A 186 -7.12 0.03 18.29
C HIS A 186 -7.80 1.41 18.15
N PRO A 187 -7.68 2.34 19.11
CA PRO A 187 -8.39 3.63 19.10
C PRO A 187 -8.16 4.47 17.82
N GLU A 188 -6.94 4.44 17.29
CA GLU A 188 -6.57 5.21 16.09
C GLU A 188 -6.95 4.54 14.77
N PHE A 189 -7.43 3.28 14.79
CA PHE A 189 -7.66 2.50 13.58
C PHE A 189 -8.66 3.16 12.64
N GLU A 190 -9.84 3.54 13.15
CA GLU A 190 -10.90 4.10 12.33
C GLU A 190 -10.48 5.46 11.72
N GLY A 191 -9.81 6.31 12.50
CA GLY A 191 -9.30 7.59 12.02
C GLY A 191 -8.27 7.42 10.89
N LEU A 192 -7.34 6.47 11.04
CA LEU A 192 -6.37 6.13 10.01
C LEU A 192 -7.04 5.53 8.77
N LEU A 193 -8.03 4.65 8.94
CA LEU A 193 -8.77 4.05 7.83
C LEU A 193 -9.54 5.11 7.02
N GLN A 194 -10.21 6.05 7.69
CA GLN A 194 -10.91 7.14 7.01
C GLN A 194 -9.95 8.06 6.24
N ARG A 195 -8.79 8.35 6.82
CA ARG A 195 -7.72 9.09 6.14
C ARG A 195 -7.20 8.33 4.93
N LEU A 196 -6.97 7.02 5.07
CA LEU A 196 -6.54 6.14 3.98
C LEU A 196 -7.56 6.13 2.84
N LYS A 197 -8.85 5.89 3.14
CA LYS A 197 -9.94 5.93 2.14
C LYS A 197 -10.04 7.28 1.45
N SER A 198 -9.86 8.38 2.18
CA SER A 198 -9.86 9.73 1.61
C SER A 198 -8.68 9.97 0.66
N ASN A 199 -7.52 9.37 0.92
CA ASN A 199 -6.36 9.43 0.03
C ASN A 199 -6.48 8.46 -1.17
N LEU A 200 -7.36 7.47 -1.11
CA LEU A 200 -7.68 6.58 -2.25
C LEU A 200 -8.79 7.16 -3.14
N ASP A 201 -9.50 8.20 -2.68
CA ASP A 201 -10.54 8.91 -3.45
C ASP A 201 -9.89 9.89 -4.43
N ILE A 202 -9.68 9.43 -5.67
CA ILE A 202 -8.93 10.20 -6.68
C ILE A 202 -9.68 11.47 -7.09
N SER A 203 -11.02 11.49 -7.03
CA SER A 203 -11.79 12.69 -7.37
C SER A 203 -11.41 13.87 -6.48
N LYS A 204 -11.13 13.60 -5.19
CA LYS A 204 -10.62 14.61 -4.25
C LYS A 204 -9.16 14.97 -4.52
N LEU A 205 -8.32 14.01 -4.92
CA LEU A 205 -6.91 14.26 -5.25
C LEU A 205 -6.76 15.15 -6.50
N SER A 206 -7.47 14.83 -7.59
CA SER A 206 -7.45 15.61 -8.82
C SER A 206 -7.97 17.03 -8.59
N PHE A 207 -9.06 17.19 -7.84
CA PHE A 207 -9.59 18.51 -7.49
C PHE A 207 -8.59 19.33 -6.67
N LYS A 208 -7.99 18.74 -5.63
CA LYS A 208 -6.98 19.41 -4.81
C LYS A 208 -5.78 19.87 -5.64
N ARG A 209 -5.27 19.01 -6.52
CA ARG A 209 -4.14 19.37 -7.39
C ARG A 209 -4.50 20.50 -8.36
N ALA A 210 -5.69 20.46 -8.97
CA ALA A 210 -6.15 21.55 -9.84
C ALA A 210 -6.21 22.89 -9.08
N VAL A 211 -6.65 22.88 -7.82
CA VAL A 211 -6.64 24.08 -6.95
C VAL A 211 -5.21 24.54 -6.64
N ASP A 212 -4.31 23.63 -6.29
CA ASP A 212 -2.91 23.94 -5.94
C ASP A 212 -2.14 24.50 -7.14
N GLN A 213 -2.31 23.91 -8.33
CA GLN A 213 -1.72 24.39 -9.59
C GLN A 213 -2.26 25.76 -9.99
N ASN A 214 -3.57 25.98 -9.91
CA ASN A 214 -4.17 27.28 -10.19
C ASN A 214 -3.67 28.36 -9.21
N SER A 215 -3.45 27.98 -7.95
CA SER A 215 -2.93 28.88 -6.92
C SER A 215 -1.45 29.24 -7.13
N SER A 216 -0.63 28.32 -7.64
CA SER A 216 0.77 28.61 -7.98
C SER A 216 0.87 29.52 -9.21
N TRP A 217 0.04 29.29 -10.22
CA TRP A 217 -0.07 30.14 -11.41
C TRP A 217 -0.42 31.58 -11.05
N ARG A 218 -1.45 31.77 -10.21
CA ARG A 218 -1.88 33.09 -9.73
C ARG A 218 -0.83 33.83 -8.89
N LYS A 219 0.17 33.16 -8.35
CA LYS A 219 1.28 33.79 -7.62
C LYS A 219 2.46 34.17 -8.53
N GLN A 220 2.49 33.65 -9.74
CA GLN A 220 3.53 33.91 -10.74
C GLN A 220 3.08 34.90 -11.83
N THR A 221 1.80 35.28 -11.85
CA THR A 221 1.21 36.29 -12.74
C THR A 221 0.82 37.53 -11.94
#